data_AF-A0A8J8A8P2-F1
#
_entry.id   AF-A0A8J8A8P2-F1
#
_cell.length_a   1.000
_cell.length_b   1.000
_cell.length_c   1.000
_cell.angle_alpha   90.00
_cell.angle_beta   90.00
_cell.angle_gamma   90.00
#
_symmetry.space_group_name_H-M   'P 1'
#
loop_
_entity.id
_entity.type
_entity.pdbx_description
1 polymer ?
#
loop_
_entity_poly.entity_id
_entity_poly.type
_entity_poly.pdbx_seq_one_letter_code
_entity_poly.pdbx_strand_id
1 'polypeptide(L)'
;MRKLVLIIIGMLLISTVSYAVAEGQVNPDKLDFYMYGAKTCPHCRKMKEEIPRVYGNDSLTYYELVDNTENQALFGEQYRYTGISGVPAIGIAYEGELKAIVEGEFNVSAAPKIVEAAIENDGLILVMGGKAYIIKNETIIQKLQVIYVEHRNPDETVTTTTTPMNTTTGSSDNGICGPGILVALAVIPLVLRKRRR
;
A
#
# COMPACT_ATOMS: atom_id res chain seq x y z
N MET A 1 -28.77 44.20 14.04
CA MET A 1 -27.66 43.28 14.39
C MET A 1 -28.07 41.81 14.41
N ARG A 2 -29.20 41.42 15.02
CA ARG A 2 -29.69 40.01 15.08
C ARG A 2 -29.82 39.30 13.72
N LYS A 3 -30.29 40.00 12.68
CA LYS A 3 -30.41 39.45 11.31
C LYS A 3 -29.07 39.23 10.61
N LEU A 4 -28.04 40.02 10.95
CA LEU A 4 -26.70 39.90 10.34
C LEU A 4 -25.92 38.71 10.92
N VAL A 5 -26.10 38.46 12.23
CA VAL A 5 -25.53 37.29 12.93
C VAL A 5 -26.10 35.98 12.38
N LEU A 6 -27.39 35.92 12.08
CA LEU A 6 -28.02 34.73 11.49
C LEU A 6 -27.51 34.41 10.07
N ILE A 7 -27.20 35.44 9.26
CA ILE A 7 -26.64 35.25 7.91
C ILE A 7 -25.20 34.72 7.99
N ILE A 8 -24.39 35.25 8.92
CA ILE A 8 -23.00 34.81 9.11
C ILE A 8 -22.94 33.38 9.64
N ILE A 9 -23.81 33.01 10.60
CA ILE A 9 -23.93 31.63 11.09
C ILE A 9 -24.41 30.69 9.98
N GLY A 10 -25.37 31.13 9.14
CA GLY A 10 -25.81 30.36 7.97
C GLY A 10 -24.70 30.09 6.96
N MET A 11 -23.88 31.08 6.63
CA MET A 11 -22.73 30.91 5.73
C MET A 11 -21.64 29.98 6.31
N LEU A 12 -21.40 30.04 7.61
CA LEU A 12 -20.46 29.14 8.31
C LEU A 12 -20.94 27.68 8.33
N LEU A 13 -22.25 27.43 8.37
CA LEU A 13 -22.81 26.09 8.33
C LEU A 13 -22.81 25.48 6.92
N ILE A 14 -22.92 26.30 5.87
CA ILE A 14 -22.86 25.82 4.48
C ILE A 14 -21.43 25.44 4.09
N SER A 15 -20.42 26.16 4.60
CA SER A 15 -19.03 25.85 4.31
C SER A 15 -18.57 24.55 4.98
N THR A 16 -19.00 24.22 6.20
CA THR A 16 -18.59 22.96 6.86
C THR A 16 -19.14 21.70 6.19
N VAL A 17 -20.33 21.77 5.58
CA VAL A 17 -20.90 20.61 4.84
C VAL A 17 -20.09 20.29 3.58
N SER A 18 -19.54 21.31 2.90
CA SER A 18 -18.72 21.10 1.70
C SER A 18 -17.36 20.45 1.98
N TYR A 19 -16.76 20.69 3.16
CA TYR A 19 -15.50 20.04 3.53
C TYR A 19 -15.70 18.55 3.86
N ALA A 20 -16.80 18.19 4.54
CA ALA A 20 -17.08 16.79 4.89
C ALA A 20 -17.33 15.89 3.66
N VAL A 21 -17.84 16.45 2.55
CA VAL A 21 -18.11 15.67 1.31
C VAL A 21 -16.83 15.46 0.47
N ALA A 22 -15.81 16.31 0.66
CA ALA A 22 -14.53 16.15 -0.03
C ALA A 22 -13.60 15.11 0.63
N GLU A 23 -13.75 14.88 1.94
CA GLU A 23 -12.93 13.93 2.70
C GLU A 23 -13.36 12.45 2.52
N GLY A 24 -14.54 12.19 1.96
CA GLY A 24 -15.08 10.84 1.80
C GLY A 24 -14.71 10.10 0.51
N GLN A 25 -14.11 10.77 -0.47
CA GLN A 25 -13.85 10.15 -1.79
C GLN A 25 -12.42 9.60 -1.87
N VAL A 26 -12.32 8.31 -2.20
CA VAL A 26 -11.04 7.63 -2.46
C VAL A 26 -10.31 8.34 -3.59
N ASN A 27 -9.10 8.85 -3.32
CA ASN A 27 -8.28 9.50 -4.34
C ASN A 27 -7.72 8.43 -5.32
N PRO A 28 -8.08 8.48 -6.62
CA PRO A 28 -7.55 7.57 -7.64
C PRO A 28 -6.02 7.50 -7.70
N ASP A 29 -5.33 8.61 -7.44
CA ASP A 29 -3.86 8.71 -7.57
C ASP A 29 -3.10 8.00 -6.44
N LYS A 30 -3.81 7.52 -5.41
CA LYS A 30 -3.25 6.77 -4.28
C LYS A 30 -3.54 5.27 -4.36
N LEU A 31 -4.05 4.81 -5.50
CA LEU A 31 -4.33 3.41 -5.76
C LEU A 31 -3.12 2.73 -6.41
N ASP A 32 -2.70 1.63 -5.81
CA ASP A 32 -1.69 0.73 -6.34
C ASP A 32 -2.30 -0.64 -6.63
N PHE A 33 -1.90 -1.26 -7.74
CA PHE A 33 -2.43 -2.54 -8.20
C PHE A 33 -1.32 -3.58 -8.20
N TYR A 34 -1.64 -4.78 -7.71
CA TYR A 34 -0.72 -5.90 -7.58
C TYR A 34 -1.34 -7.12 -8.27
N MET A 35 -0.85 -7.49 -9.45
CA MET A 35 -1.51 -8.50 -10.28
C MET A 35 -0.64 -9.73 -10.48
N TYR A 36 -1.11 -10.87 -9.99
CA TYR A 36 -0.63 -12.17 -10.45
C TYR A 36 -1.26 -12.49 -11.80
N GLY A 37 -0.41 -12.85 -12.78
CA GLY A 37 -0.86 -13.14 -14.12
C GLY A 37 0.10 -14.04 -14.89
N ALA A 38 -0.37 -14.50 -16.05
CA ALA A 38 0.45 -15.29 -16.97
C ALA A 38 0.58 -14.58 -18.32
N LYS A 39 1.79 -14.57 -18.89
CA LYS A 39 2.07 -13.98 -20.23
C LYS A 39 1.20 -14.54 -21.36
N THR A 40 0.69 -15.76 -21.20
CA THR A 40 -0.20 -16.44 -22.14
C THR A 40 -1.68 -16.13 -21.94
N CYS A 41 -2.06 -15.47 -20.85
CA CYS A 41 -3.46 -15.19 -20.52
C CYS A 41 -3.95 -13.89 -21.18
N PRO A 42 -4.97 -13.94 -22.06
CA PRO A 42 -5.51 -12.75 -22.71
C PRO A 42 -6.14 -11.77 -21.70
N HIS A 43 -6.78 -12.29 -20.65
CA HIS A 43 -7.38 -11.48 -19.58
C HIS A 43 -6.31 -10.71 -18.78
N CYS A 44 -5.16 -11.35 -18.50
CA CYS A 44 -4.03 -10.69 -17.84
C CYS A 44 -3.46 -9.57 -18.71
N ARG A 45 -3.31 -9.81 -20.03
CA ARG A 45 -2.81 -8.80 -20.97
C ARG A 45 -3.71 -7.57 -20.99
N LYS A 46 -5.02 -7.76 -21.10
CA LYS A 46 -5.98 -6.66 -21.08
C LYS A 46 -5.88 -5.83 -19.79
N MET A 47 -5.88 -6.47 -18.63
CA MET A 47 -5.76 -5.75 -17.36
C MET A 47 -4.40 -5.04 -17.22
N LYS A 48 -3.33 -5.64 -17.74
CA LYS A 48 -1.98 -5.06 -17.77
C LYS A 48 -1.88 -3.81 -18.64
N GLU A 49 -2.77 -3.66 -19.62
CA GLU A 49 -2.89 -2.47 -20.47
C GLU A 49 -3.87 -1.45 -19.87
N GLU A 50 -5.01 -1.89 -19.35
CA GLU A 50 -6.07 -1.00 -18.87
C GLU A 50 -5.75 -0.32 -17.55
N ILE A 51 -5.14 -1.01 -16.59
CA ILE A 51 -4.80 -0.43 -15.28
C ILE A 51 -3.85 0.76 -15.46
N PRO A 52 -2.67 0.61 -16.11
CA PRO A 52 -1.76 1.73 -16.28
C PRO A 52 -2.32 2.85 -17.15
N ARG A 53 -3.19 2.53 -18.11
CA ARG A 53 -3.88 3.53 -18.94
C ARG A 53 -4.79 4.45 -18.13
N VAL A 54 -5.41 3.95 -17.05
CA VAL A 54 -6.33 4.72 -16.21
C VAL A 54 -5.60 5.39 -15.05
N TYR A 55 -4.66 4.70 -14.40
CA TYR A 55 -4.04 5.13 -13.14
C TYR A 55 -2.57 5.56 -13.27
N GLY A 56 -1.99 5.49 -14.47
CA GLY A 56 -0.60 5.85 -14.73
C GLY A 56 0.34 4.64 -14.79
N ASN A 57 1.48 4.81 -15.45
CA ASN A 57 2.39 3.70 -15.78
C ASN A 57 2.94 2.95 -14.55
N ASP A 58 3.09 3.64 -13.42
CA ASP A 58 3.67 3.08 -12.20
C ASP A 58 2.62 2.47 -11.26
N SER A 59 1.32 2.53 -11.63
CA SER A 59 0.22 2.05 -10.79
C SER A 59 0.12 0.53 -10.69
N LEU A 60 0.82 -0.22 -11.54
CA LEU A 60 0.71 -1.68 -11.61
C LEU A 60 2.04 -2.37 -11.36
N THR A 61 2.08 -3.15 -10.28
CA THR A 61 3.08 -4.20 -10.08
C THR A 61 2.54 -5.52 -10.63
N TYR A 62 3.28 -6.12 -11.57
CA TYR A 62 2.88 -7.36 -12.24
C TYR A 62 3.76 -8.55 -11.85
N TYR A 63 3.15 -9.57 -11.29
CA TYR A 63 3.78 -10.83 -10.89
C TYR A 63 3.54 -11.91 -11.94
N GLU A 64 4.52 -12.12 -12.83
CA GLU A 64 4.47 -13.16 -13.85
C GLU A 64 4.58 -14.55 -13.21
N LEU A 65 3.62 -15.43 -13.49
CA LEU A 65 3.62 -16.80 -12.98
C LEU A 65 4.45 -17.75 -13.84
N VAL A 66 4.49 -17.55 -15.16
CA VAL A 66 5.17 -18.51 -16.05
C VAL A 66 6.68 -18.41 -15.89
N ASP A 67 7.32 -19.55 -15.62
CA ASP A 67 8.77 -19.66 -15.37
C ASP A 67 9.26 -18.90 -14.12
N ASN A 68 8.38 -18.59 -13.17
CA ASN A 68 8.72 -17.93 -11.91
C ASN A 68 8.20 -18.71 -10.70
N THR A 69 9.08 -19.48 -10.06
CA THR A 69 8.75 -20.35 -8.92
C THR A 69 8.29 -19.58 -7.69
N GLU A 70 8.88 -18.41 -7.41
CA GLU A 70 8.52 -17.58 -6.26
C GLU A 70 7.10 -17.05 -6.39
N ASN A 71 6.76 -16.48 -7.54
CA ASN A 71 5.41 -15.98 -7.81
C ASN A 71 4.38 -17.12 -7.78
N GLN A 72 4.72 -18.30 -8.31
CA GLN A 72 3.85 -19.48 -8.23
C GLN A 72 3.61 -19.91 -6.78
N ALA A 73 4.64 -19.90 -5.93
CA ALA A 73 4.52 -20.26 -4.53
C ALA A 73 3.63 -19.28 -3.77
N LEU A 74 3.85 -17.97 -3.94
CA LEU A 74 3.03 -16.92 -3.32
C LEU A 74 1.57 -16.95 -3.81
N PHE A 75 1.37 -17.20 -5.11
CA PHE A 75 0.04 -17.38 -5.68
C PHE A 75 -0.67 -18.63 -5.14
N GLY A 76 0.06 -19.71 -4.89
CA GLY A 76 -0.45 -20.89 -4.20
C GLY A 76 -0.80 -20.62 -2.73
N GLU A 77 -0.03 -19.78 -2.05
CA GLU A 77 -0.30 -19.43 -0.65
C GLU A 77 -1.53 -18.54 -0.51
N GLN A 78 -1.74 -17.55 -1.40
CA GLN A 78 -2.97 -16.73 -1.34
C GLN A 78 -4.25 -17.55 -1.54
N TYR A 79 -4.20 -18.63 -2.32
CA TYR A 79 -5.36 -19.51 -2.55
C TYR A 79 -5.93 -20.06 -1.23
N ARG A 80 -5.09 -20.29 -0.23
CA ARG A 80 -5.52 -20.79 1.09
C ARG A 80 -6.40 -19.79 1.85
N TYR A 81 -6.29 -18.51 1.52
CA TYR A 81 -7.00 -17.42 2.17
C TYR A 81 -8.16 -16.88 1.32
N THR A 82 -8.03 -16.91 -0.01
CA THR A 82 -9.00 -16.31 -0.94
C THR A 82 -9.85 -17.35 -1.67
N GLY A 83 -9.32 -18.56 -1.90
CA GLY A 83 -9.89 -19.54 -2.83
C GLY A 83 -9.64 -19.24 -4.32
N ILE A 84 -8.97 -18.12 -4.65
CA ILE A 84 -8.70 -17.74 -6.04
C ILE A 84 -7.63 -18.67 -6.61
N SER A 85 -7.99 -19.37 -7.68
CA SER A 85 -7.09 -20.28 -8.40
C SER A 85 -6.82 -19.86 -9.86
N GLY A 86 -7.61 -18.90 -10.37
CA GLY A 86 -7.47 -18.35 -11.73
C GLY A 86 -6.68 -17.04 -11.77
N VAL A 87 -6.25 -16.66 -12.98
CA VAL A 87 -5.60 -15.38 -13.25
C VAL A 87 -6.36 -14.56 -14.31
N PRO A 88 -6.33 -13.21 -14.25
CA PRO A 88 -5.57 -12.41 -13.28
C PRO A 88 -6.18 -12.44 -11.87
N ALA A 89 -5.32 -12.38 -10.85
CA ALA A 89 -5.72 -12.11 -9.48
C ALA A 89 -5.10 -10.78 -9.06
N ILE A 90 -5.94 -9.79 -8.74
CA ILE A 90 -5.57 -8.38 -8.68
C ILE A 90 -5.84 -7.85 -7.28
N GLY A 91 -4.78 -7.60 -6.52
CA GLY A 91 -4.83 -6.80 -5.31
C GLY A 91 -4.95 -5.32 -5.63
N ILE A 92 -5.81 -4.62 -4.89
CA ILE A 92 -5.97 -3.16 -4.96
C ILE A 92 -5.61 -2.61 -3.58
N ALA A 93 -4.53 -1.85 -3.52
CA ALA A 93 -4.12 -1.14 -2.32
C ALA A 93 -4.49 0.34 -2.42
N TYR A 94 -4.75 0.96 -1.27
CA TYR A 94 -4.95 2.39 -1.13
C TYR A 94 -4.07 2.88 0.01
N GLU A 95 -3.18 3.84 -0.28
CA GLU A 95 -2.17 4.32 0.67
C GLU A 95 -1.28 3.20 1.22
N GLY A 96 -0.94 2.21 0.37
CA GLY A 96 -0.10 1.06 0.74
C GLY A 96 -0.82 -0.05 1.49
N GLU A 97 -2.10 0.10 1.84
CA GLU A 97 -2.89 -0.94 2.50
C GLU A 97 -3.79 -1.67 1.49
N LEU A 98 -3.74 -2.99 1.48
CA LEU A 98 -4.56 -3.84 0.63
C LEU A 98 -6.02 -3.76 1.06
N LYS A 99 -6.88 -3.24 0.18
CA LYS A 99 -8.31 -3.03 0.43
C LYS A 99 -9.18 -4.02 -0.33
N ALA A 100 -8.72 -4.56 -1.45
CA ALA A 100 -9.46 -5.55 -2.20
C ALA A 100 -8.59 -6.54 -2.96
N ILE A 101 -9.18 -7.70 -3.28
CA ILE A 101 -8.63 -8.67 -4.22
C ILE A 101 -9.75 -9.05 -5.19
N VAL A 102 -9.47 -8.99 -6.49
CA VAL A 102 -10.41 -9.29 -7.57
C VAL A 102 -9.87 -10.43 -8.43
N GLU A 103 -10.67 -11.47 -8.60
CA GLU A 103 -10.47 -12.54 -9.58
C GLU A 103 -11.02 -12.12 -10.95
N GLY A 104 -10.17 -12.19 -11.97
CA GLY A 104 -10.54 -11.98 -13.36
C GLY A 104 -10.51 -10.52 -13.83
N GLU A 105 -11.05 -10.30 -15.03
CA GLU A 105 -11.22 -8.95 -15.57
C GLU A 105 -12.29 -8.18 -14.80
N PHE A 106 -12.07 -6.89 -14.60
CA PHE A 106 -13.08 -6.00 -14.02
C PHE A 106 -13.01 -4.61 -14.66
N ASN A 107 -14.05 -3.81 -14.45
CA ASN A 107 -14.03 -2.41 -14.83
C ASN A 107 -13.06 -1.65 -13.92
N VAL A 108 -11.87 -1.34 -14.43
CA VAL A 108 -10.78 -0.64 -13.73
C VAL A 108 -11.26 0.66 -13.07
N SER A 109 -12.16 1.42 -13.72
CA SER A 109 -12.72 2.66 -13.16
C SER A 109 -13.63 2.46 -11.93
N ALA A 110 -13.99 1.21 -11.59
CA ALA A 110 -14.75 0.89 -10.38
C ALA A 110 -13.85 0.74 -9.13
N ALA A 111 -12.52 0.70 -9.27
CA ALA A 111 -11.59 0.49 -8.15
C ALA A 111 -11.82 1.45 -6.96
N PRO A 112 -12.06 2.77 -7.15
CA PRO A 112 -12.28 3.68 -6.02
C PRO A 112 -13.52 3.30 -5.21
N LYS A 113 -14.60 2.84 -5.87
CA LYS A 113 -15.82 2.38 -5.20
C LYS A 113 -15.64 1.06 -4.47
N ILE A 114 -14.81 0.17 -5.01
CA ILE A 114 -14.47 -1.10 -4.35
C ILE A 114 -13.69 -0.81 -3.06
N VAL A 115 -12.73 0.12 -3.13
CA VAL A 115 -11.95 0.57 -1.97
C VAL A 115 -12.82 1.30 -0.96
N GLU A 116 -13.72 2.18 -1.41
CA GLU A 116 -14.69 2.86 -0.54
C GLU A 116 -15.52 1.84 0.24
N ALA A 117 -16.06 0.83 -0.44
CA ALA A 117 -16.79 -0.25 0.22
C ALA A 117 -15.94 -1.02 1.25
N ALA A 118 -14.64 -1.24 0.97
CA ALA A 118 -13.73 -1.87 1.93
C ALA A 118 -13.57 -1.03 3.20
N ILE A 119 -13.38 0.29 3.03
CA ILE A 119 -13.23 1.27 4.13
C ILE A 119 -14.52 1.34 4.95
N GLU A 120 -15.67 1.46 4.30
CA GLU A 120 -16.98 1.53 4.98
C GLU A 120 -17.31 0.28 5.80
N ASN A 121 -16.81 -0.89 5.37
CA ASN A 121 -17.10 -2.17 6.00
C ASN A 121 -16.03 -2.63 6.99
N ASP A 122 -14.94 -1.87 7.14
CA ASP A 122 -13.79 -2.21 7.98
C ASP A 122 -13.27 -3.63 7.68
N GLY A 123 -12.86 -3.84 6.43
CA GLY A 123 -12.37 -5.14 5.97
C GLY A 123 -11.79 -5.10 4.57
N LEU A 124 -11.46 -6.29 4.05
CA LEU A 124 -10.97 -6.47 2.69
C LEU A 124 -12.09 -7.02 1.80
N ILE A 125 -12.31 -6.39 0.64
CA ILE A 125 -13.27 -6.87 -0.36
C ILE A 125 -12.63 -7.96 -1.21
N LEU A 126 -13.24 -9.15 -1.23
CA LEU A 126 -12.84 -10.25 -2.09
C LEU A 126 -13.91 -10.45 -3.17
N VAL A 127 -13.54 -10.32 -4.43
CA VAL A 127 -14.40 -10.62 -5.58
C VAL A 127 -13.92 -11.90 -6.24
N MET A 128 -14.73 -12.96 -6.19
CA MET A 128 -14.38 -14.28 -6.71
C MET A 128 -15.63 -14.99 -7.22
N GLY A 129 -15.55 -15.65 -8.38
CA GLY A 129 -16.67 -16.39 -8.97
C GLY A 129 -17.93 -15.54 -9.20
N GLY A 130 -17.76 -14.24 -9.50
CA GLY A 130 -18.86 -13.29 -9.73
C GLY A 130 -19.61 -12.85 -8.46
N LYS A 131 -19.08 -13.16 -7.27
CA LYS A 131 -19.61 -12.74 -5.98
C LYS A 131 -18.61 -11.86 -5.25
N ALA A 132 -19.12 -10.99 -4.38
CA ALA A 132 -18.32 -10.18 -3.47
C ALA A 132 -18.49 -10.67 -2.03
N TYR A 133 -17.37 -10.75 -1.31
CA TYR A 133 -17.27 -11.14 0.09
C TYR A 133 -16.50 -10.08 0.86
N ILE A 134 -16.72 -10.02 2.17
CA ILE A 134 -15.94 -9.17 3.06
C ILE A 134 -15.12 -10.10 3.97
N ILE A 135 -13.80 -9.99 3.90
CA ILE A 135 -12.90 -10.61 4.85
C ILE A 135 -12.71 -9.63 6.01
N LYS A 136 -13.12 -10.03 7.22
CA LYS A 136 -12.95 -9.25 8.46
C LYS A 136 -11.85 -9.78 9.39
N ASN A 137 -11.27 -10.94 9.06
CA ASN A 137 -10.22 -11.52 9.87
C ASN A 137 -8.91 -10.77 9.63
N GLU A 138 -8.51 -9.93 10.57
CA GLU A 138 -7.29 -9.10 10.48
C GLU A 138 -6.02 -9.91 10.21
N THR A 139 -5.88 -11.09 10.81
CA THR A 139 -4.74 -11.97 10.55
C THR A 139 -4.68 -12.41 9.10
N ILE A 140 -5.82 -12.77 8.51
CA ILE A 140 -5.89 -13.14 7.08
C ILE A 140 -5.57 -11.93 6.20
N ILE A 141 -6.13 -10.75 6.52
CA ILE A 141 -5.85 -9.51 5.78
C ILE A 141 -4.36 -9.19 5.81
N GLN A 142 -3.69 -9.32 6.97
CA GLN A 142 -2.25 -9.10 7.10
C GLN A 142 -1.44 -10.11 6.28
N LYS A 143 -1.82 -11.39 6.27
CA LYS A 143 -1.15 -12.38 5.41
C LYS A 143 -1.29 -12.02 3.92
N LEU A 144 -2.47 -11.57 3.50
CA LEU A 144 -2.72 -11.14 2.13
C LEU A 144 -1.97 -9.85 1.78
N GLN A 145 -1.88 -8.89 2.69
CA GLN A 145 -1.05 -7.69 2.58
C GLN A 145 0.41 -8.08 2.29
N VAL A 146 0.94 -9.02 3.08
CA VAL A 146 2.32 -9.49 2.92
C VAL A 146 2.54 -10.16 1.55
N ILE A 147 1.58 -10.95 1.07
CA ILE A 147 1.68 -11.63 -0.22
C ILE A 147 1.61 -10.64 -1.39
N TYR A 148 0.61 -9.74 -1.39
CA TYR A 148 0.34 -8.87 -2.53
C TYR A 148 1.20 -7.62 -2.55
N VAL A 149 1.44 -6.97 -1.41
CA VAL A 149 2.08 -5.66 -1.34
C VAL A 149 3.56 -5.78 -1.00
N GLU A 150 3.90 -6.55 0.04
CA GLU A 150 5.29 -6.77 0.44
C GLU A 150 6.01 -7.83 -0.41
N HIS A 151 5.23 -8.64 -1.14
CA HIS A 151 5.71 -9.70 -2.03
C HIS A 151 6.68 -10.68 -1.38
N ARG A 152 6.27 -11.28 -0.26
CA ARG A 152 7.06 -12.29 0.45
C ARG A 152 6.15 -13.35 1.09
N ASN A 153 6.75 -14.43 1.57
CA ASN A 153 6.01 -15.47 2.27
C ASN A 153 5.52 -14.95 3.65
N PRO A 154 4.21 -15.07 3.97
CA PRO A 154 3.67 -14.57 5.23
C PRO A 154 4.14 -15.34 6.47
N ASP A 155 4.60 -16.58 6.31
CA ASP A 155 5.05 -17.43 7.43
C ASP A 155 6.58 -17.39 7.63
N GLU A 156 7.31 -16.63 6.80
CA GLU A 156 8.76 -16.42 7.00
C GLU A 156 9.03 -15.42 8.13
N THR A 157 9.87 -15.82 9.08
CA THR A 157 10.36 -14.93 10.15
C THR A 157 11.26 -13.85 9.56
N VAL A 158 10.82 -12.59 9.66
CA VAL A 158 11.62 -11.42 9.28
C VAL A 158 12.88 -11.39 10.14
N THR A 159 13.98 -11.88 9.59
CA THR A 159 15.30 -11.68 10.19
C THR A 159 15.75 -10.32 9.73
N THR A 160 15.62 -9.31 10.59
CA THR A 160 16.11 -7.95 10.31
C THR A 160 17.63 -8.00 10.22
N THR A 161 18.17 -8.26 9.03
CA THR A 161 19.61 -8.15 8.77
C THR A 161 19.95 -6.66 8.64
N THR A 162 20.28 -6.03 9.76
CA THR A 162 21.03 -4.78 9.79
C THR A 162 22.41 -5.06 9.19
N THR A 163 22.53 -4.89 7.87
CA THR A 163 23.82 -5.00 7.18
C THR A 163 24.68 -3.80 7.59
N PRO A 164 25.87 -3.99 8.21
CA PRO A 164 26.80 -2.91 8.43
C PRO A 164 27.40 -2.50 7.08
N MET A 165 27.39 -1.19 6.84
CA MET A 165 28.06 -0.54 5.72
C MET A 165 29.58 -0.82 5.80
N ASN A 166 30.04 -1.81 5.02
CA ASN A 166 31.47 -2.04 4.82
C ASN A 166 32.01 -1.03 3.81
N THR A 167 32.67 0.01 4.32
CA THR A 167 33.61 0.83 3.56
C THR A 167 34.98 0.14 3.58
N THR A 168 35.50 -0.14 2.39
CA THR A 168 36.78 -0.78 2.13
C THR A 168 37.95 0.13 2.53
N THR A 169 38.82 -0.31 3.44
CA THR A 169 40.23 0.12 3.44
C THR A 169 41.09 -0.85 4.27
N GLY A 170 42.14 -1.39 3.63
CA GLY A 170 43.46 -1.56 4.25
C GLY A 170 43.72 -2.85 5.04
N SER A 171 44.65 -3.64 4.52
CA SER A 171 45.34 -4.75 5.18
C SER A 171 45.94 -4.41 6.55
N SER A 172 45.97 -5.42 7.43
CA SER A 172 47.14 -5.92 8.19
C SER A 172 46.83 -6.21 9.67
N ASP A 173 47.25 -7.42 10.06
CA ASP A 173 47.70 -7.90 11.38
C ASP A 173 46.93 -7.61 12.69
N ASN A 174 46.65 -8.72 13.38
CA ASN A 174 46.73 -8.95 14.84
C ASN A 174 46.28 -7.85 15.82
N GLY A 175 45.20 -8.11 16.57
CA GLY A 175 45.06 -7.56 17.93
C GLY A 175 43.63 -7.29 18.42
N ILE A 176 43.25 -8.05 19.45
CA ILE A 176 42.34 -7.75 20.58
C ILE A 176 41.91 -6.27 20.73
N CYS A 177 40.61 -5.97 20.93
CA CYS A 177 40.05 -5.40 22.17
C CYS A 177 38.57 -4.99 22.05
N GLY A 178 37.82 -5.23 23.14
CA GLY A 178 36.42 -4.81 23.34
C GLY A 178 36.25 -3.31 23.68
N PRO A 179 35.12 -2.93 24.30
CA PRO A 179 34.36 -1.73 23.95
C PRO A 179 34.83 -0.45 24.62
N GLY A 180 34.94 0.63 23.84
CA GLY A 180 35.16 2.00 24.31
C GLY A 180 33.94 2.87 24.05
N ILE A 181 33.17 3.13 25.09
CA ILE A 181 32.12 4.15 25.17
C ILE A 181 32.76 5.54 24.97
N LEU A 182 32.22 6.36 24.06
CA LEU A 182 32.38 7.82 24.12
C LEU A 182 31.04 8.50 23.90
N VAL A 183 30.49 8.98 25.02
CA VAL A 183 29.41 9.97 25.11
C VAL A 183 29.99 11.33 24.73
N ALA A 184 29.38 12.05 23.81
CA ALA A 184 29.60 13.48 23.61
C ALA A 184 28.25 14.22 23.64
N LEU A 185 28.07 15.00 24.70
CA LEU A 185 26.92 15.84 25.00
C LEU A 185 27.19 17.29 24.56
N ALA A 186 26.10 17.98 24.20
CA ALA A 186 25.88 19.44 24.31
C ALA A 186 26.50 20.32 23.18
N VAL A 187 25.93 21.45 22.72
CA VAL A 187 25.01 22.46 23.27
C VAL A 187 24.31 23.20 22.10
N ILE A 188 23.03 23.56 22.24
CA ILE A 188 22.33 24.65 21.49
C ILE A 188 21.94 25.71 22.54
N PRO A 189 22.15 27.04 22.35
CA PRO A 189 21.07 27.88 21.77
C PRO A 189 21.46 29.13 20.96
N LEU A 190 20.72 29.33 19.87
CA LEU A 190 19.90 30.51 19.51
C LEU A 190 20.21 31.92 20.11
N VAL A 191 20.04 32.92 19.22
CA VAL A 191 19.70 34.35 19.42
C VAL A 191 20.84 35.37 19.61
N LEU A 192 21.13 36.19 18.58
CA LEU A 192 20.82 37.64 18.55
C LEU A 192 21.42 38.35 17.31
N ARG A 193 20.56 38.49 16.30
CA ARG A 193 20.70 39.36 15.14
C ARG A 193 20.13 40.74 15.50
N LYS A 194 20.95 41.74 15.86
CA LYS A 194 20.64 43.17 15.66
C LYS A 194 21.88 44.07 15.83
N ARG A 195 22.56 44.35 14.72
CA ARG A 195 23.61 45.38 14.64
C ARG A 195 22.95 46.68 14.15
N ARG A 196 22.95 47.72 14.98
CA ARG A 196 22.68 49.11 14.61
C ARG A 196 23.78 49.98 15.23
N ARG A 197 24.71 50.43 14.41
CA ARG A 197 25.27 51.78 14.37
C ARG A 197 26.03 51.91 13.06
#